data_AF-A0A377JY89-F1
#
_entry.id   AF-A0A377JY89-F1
#
_cell.length_a   1.000
_cell.length_b   1.000
_cell.length_c   1.000
_cell.angle_alpha   90.00
_cell.angle_beta   90.00
_cell.angle_gamma   90.00
#
_symmetry.space_group_name_H-M   'P 1'
#
loop_
_entity.id
_entity.type
_entity.pdbx_description
1 polymer ?
#
loop_
_entity_poly.entity_id
_entity_poly.type
_entity_poly.pdbx_seq_one_letter_code
_entity_poly.pdbx_strand_id
1 'polypeptide(L)'
;MRNEVWFREPSATWDDGITSFLVNYNFSGTSQSYDGNKTGNTYGSFESQINYGAWRLKNFSNYVRSSYQKKFKSVSSYLERGFDFFQGGRLTIGQNDNRRYHTG
;
A
#
# COMPACT_ATOMS: atom_id res chain seq x y z
N MET A 1 -43.74 2.51 13.49
CA MET A 1 -42.83 1.64 12.71
C MET A 1 -41.59 2.47 12.43
N ARG A 2 -40.39 2.03 12.87
CA ARG A 2 -39.15 2.82 12.79
C ARG A 2 -38.66 2.84 11.34
N ASN A 3 -38.52 4.04 10.77
CA ASN A 3 -37.98 4.25 9.43
C ASN A 3 -36.46 4.35 9.52
N GLU A 4 -35.81 3.24 9.20
CA GLU A 4 -34.38 3.07 9.15
C GLU A 4 -33.82 3.72 7.86
N VAL A 5 -33.15 4.87 8.00
CA VAL A 5 -32.80 5.82 6.91
C VAL A 5 -31.54 5.43 6.11
N TRP A 6 -30.98 4.24 6.32
CA TRP A 6 -29.65 3.85 5.82
C TRP A 6 -29.61 3.27 4.39
N PHE A 7 -30.75 3.12 3.71
CA PHE A 7 -30.85 2.45 2.40
C PHE A 7 -30.84 3.37 1.16
N ARG A 8 -30.57 4.67 1.29
CA ARG A 8 -30.94 5.64 0.23
C ARG A 8 -29.90 5.91 -0.86
N GLU A 9 -28.80 5.18 -0.92
CA GLU A 9 -27.80 5.34 -2.00
C GLU A 9 -27.85 4.11 -2.91
N PRO A 10 -28.58 4.19 -4.05
CA PRO A 10 -28.54 3.12 -5.06
C PRO A 10 -27.10 2.86 -5.47
N SER A 11 -26.72 1.60 -5.71
CA SER A 11 -25.39 1.26 -6.24
C SER A 11 -25.02 2.07 -7.50
N ALA A 12 -26.02 2.48 -8.28
CA ALA A 12 -25.85 3.33 -9.46
C ALA A 12 -25.31 4.75 -9.18
N THR A 13 -25.30 5.23 -7.92
CA THR A 13 -24.72 6.53 -7.55
C THR A 13 -23.27 6.42 -7.06
N TRP A 14 -22.71 5.20 -7.00
CA TRP A 14 -21.33 4.99 -6.56
C TRP A 14 -20.38 5.31 -7.71
N ASP A 15 -19.44 6.21 -7.48
CA ASP A 15 -18.40 6.55 -8.44
C ASP A 15 -17.18 5.65 -8.20
N ASP A 16 -16.80 4.87 -9.21
CA ASP A 16 -15.61 4.04 -9.21
C ASP A 16 -14.31 4.87 -9.14
N GLY A 17 -14.41 6.15 -9.41
CA GLY A 17 -13.33 7.12 -9.49
C GLY A 17 -12.73 7.20 -10.90
N ILE A 18 -11.73 8.07 -11.03
CA ILE A 18 -11.04 8.29 -12.30
C ILE A 18 -9.90 7.30 -12.50
N THR A 19 -9.67 6.95 -13.77
CA THR A 19 -8.44 6.25 -14.16
C THR A 19 -7.24 7.10 -13.77
N SER A 20 -6.36 6.57 -12.94
CA SER A 20 -5.24 7.31 -12.39
C SER A 20 -4.06 6.38 -12.09
N PHE A 21 -2.87 6.95 -12.18
CA PHE A 21 -1.64 6.32 -11.74
C PHE A 21 -1.01 7.16 -10.65
N LEU A 22 -0.80 6.57 -9.48
CA LEU A 22 -0.19 7.22 -8.33
C LEU A 22 1.10 6.52 -7.98
N VAL A 23 2.09 7.32 -7.59
CA VAL A 23 3.37 6.84 -7.12
C VAL A 23 3.74 7.63 -5.87
N ASN A 24 4.01 6.91 -4.80
CA ASN A 24 4.54 7.47 -3.57
C ASN A 24 5.95 6.91 -3.34
N TYR A 25 6.85 7.78 -2.89
CA TYR A 25 8.21 7.41 -2.53
C TYR A 25 8.56 8.03 -1.19
N ASN A 26 9.29 7.29 -0.38
CA ASN A 26 9.90 7.80 0.83
C ASN A 26 11.36 7.37 0.86
N PHE A 27 12.26 8.29 1.23
CA PHE A 27 13.67 7.99 1.36
C PHE A 27 14.20 8.61 2.64
N SER A 28 14.94 7.80 3.41
CA SER A 28 15.52 8.19 4.68
C SER A 28 16.92 7.63 4.79
N GLY A 29 17.86 8.43 5.30
CA GLY A 29 19.24 8.04 5.50
C GLY A 29 19.70 8.42 6.89
N THR A 30 20.37 7.51 7.57
CA THR A 30 21.02 7.76 8.85
C THR A 30 22.52 7.54 8.71
N SER A 31 23.30 8.47 9.25
CA SER A 31 24.75 8.34 9.33
C SER A 31 25.17 8.48 10.78
N GLN A 32 25.86 7.48 11.30
CA GLN A 32 26.44 7.49 12.62
C GLN A 32 27.96 7.52 12.49
N SER A 33 28.61 8.36 13.28
CA SER A 33 30.08 8.39 13.38
C SER A 33 30.45 8.09 14.83
N TYR A 34 31.23 7.05 15.04
CA TYR A 34 31.72 6.65 16.35
C TYR A 34 33.19 6.24 16.25
N ASP A 35 34.04 6.88 17.06
CA ASP A 35 35.48 6.59 17.14
C ASP A 35 36.19 6.54 15.78
N GLY A 36 35.97 7.57 14.94
CA GLY A 36 36.55 7.66 13.59
C GLY A 36 35.90 6.77 12.52
N ASN A 37 35.06 5.81 12.90
CA ASN A 37 34.32 4.96 11.98
C ASN A 37 32.95 5.56 11.63
N LYS A 38 32.69 5.76 10.33
CA LYS A 38 31.42 6.25 9.80
C LYS A 38 30.59 5.08 9.27
N THR A 39 29.47 4.78 9.93
CA THR A 39 28.48 3.81 9.45
C THR A 39 27.25 4.55 8.91
N GLY A 40 26.78 4.12 7.75
CA GLY A 40 25.62 4.71 7.08
C GLY A 40 24.58 3.65 6.74
N ASN A 41 23.32 3.95 7.06
CA ASN A 41 22.17 3.18 6.62
C ASN A 41 21.24 4.07 5.79
N THR A 42 20.63 3.48 4.77
CA THR A 42 19.73 4.15 3.85
C THR A 42 18.53 3.25 3.63
N TYR A 43 17.35 3.83 3.72
CA TYR A 43 16.07 3.17 3.61
C TYR A 43 15.25 3.92 2.56
N GLY A 44 14.61 3.18 1.66
CA GLY A 44 13.67 3.72 0.69
C GLY A 44 12.44 2.84 0.62
N SER A 45 11.27 3.44 0.54
CA SER A 45 10.03 2.74 0.19
C SER A 45 9.47 3.32 -1.10
N PHE A 46 8.90 2.43 -1.90
CA PHE A 46 8.25 2.76 -3.15
C PHE A 46 6.88 2.09 -3.17
N GLU A 47 5.85 2.89 -3.38
CA GLU A 47 4.47 2.44 -3.53
C GLU A 47 3.94 2.93 -4.86
N SER A 48 3.40 2.03 -5.66
CA SER A 48 2.72 2.37 -6.90
C SER A 48 1.29 1.85 -6.87
N GLN A 49 0.38 2.66 -7.42
CA GLN A 49 -1.04 2.33 -7.50
C GLN A 49 -1.60 2.71 -8.85
N ILE A 50 -2.29 1.79 -9.50
CA ILE A 50 -3.10 2.05 -10.69
C ILE A 50 -4.56 1.87 -10.32
N ASN A 51 -5.37 2.90 -10.60
CA ASN A 51 -6.82 2.84 -10.48
C ASN A 51 -7.42 2.83 -11.90
N TYR A 52 -8.32 1.90 -12.16
CA TYR A 52 -9.03 1.77 -13.43
C TYR A 52 -10.45 1.25 -13.18
N GLY A 53 -11.43 2.15 -13.18
CA GLY A 53 -12.78 1.86 -12.69
C GLY A 53 -12.73 1.27 -11.27
N ALA A 54 -13.51 0.23 -11.02
CA ALA A 54 -13.53 -0.45 -9.73
C ALA A 54 -12.20 -1.18 -9.34
N TRP A 55 -11.26 -1.34 -10.26
CA TRP A 55 -9.99 -2.04 -10.03
C TRP A 55 -8.91 -1.11 -9.47
N ARG A 56 -8.19 -1.61 -8.48
CA ARG A 56 -7.08 -0.93 -7.81
C ARG A 56 -5.92 -1.90 -7.69
N LEU A 57 -4.90 -1.72 -8.53
CA LEU A 57 -3.66 -2.48 -8.42
C LEU A 57 -2.69 -1.71 -7.53
N LYS A 58 -2.10 -2.37 -6.53
CA LYS A 58 -1.11 -1.77 -5.62
C LYS A 58 0.14 -2.65 -5.54
N ASN A 59 1.31 -2.00 -5.59
CA ASN A 59 2.60 -2.63 -5.34
C ASN A 59 3.39 -1.82 -4.31
N PHE A 60 3.97 -2.51 -3.34
CA PHE A 60 4.79 -1.94 -2.29
C PHE A 60 6.13 -2.66 -2.20
N SER A 61 7.21 -1.89 -2.34
CA SER A 61 8.59 -2.38 -2.32
C SER A 61 9.44 -1.56 -1.36
N ASN A 62 10.35 -2.23 -0.67
CA ASN A 62 11.31 -1.59 0.22
C ASN A 62 12.73 -1.86 -0.24
N TYR A 63 13.56 -0.83 -0.12
CA TYR A 63 14.98 -0.85 -0.39
C TYR A 63 15.73 -0.48 0.89
N VAL A 64 16.68 -1.32 1.29
CA VAL A 64 17.55 -1.07 2.44
C VAL A 64 18.99 -1.23 1.99
N ARG A 65 19.82 -0.23 2.24
CA ARG A 65 21.26 -0.25 2.03
C ARG A 65 21.95 0.13 3.33
N SER A 66 22.60 -0.84 3.95
CA SER A 66 23.57 -0.60 5.02
C SER A 66 25.00 -0.63 4.45
N SER A 67 25.97 -0.24 5.25
CA SER A 67 27.39 -0.19 4.87
C SER A 67 27.94 -1.53 4.38
N TYR A 68 27.33 -2.65 4.81
CA TYR A 68 27.76 -4.01 4.47
C TYR A 68 26.74 -4.82 3.65
N GLN A 69 25.49 -4.37 3.51
CA GLN A 69 24.43 -5.15 2.86
C GLN A 69 23.46 -4.28 2.07
N LYS A 70 23.14 -4.71 0.84
CA LYS A 70 22.05 -4.17 0.02
C LYS A 70 20.93 -5.21 -0.04
N LYS A 71 19.73 -4.85 0.42
CA LYS A 71 18.55 -5.71 0.36
C LYS A 71 17.42 -4.95 -0.34
N PHE A 72 16.97 -5.47 -1.47
CA PHE A 72 15.72 -5.06 -2.09
C PHE A 72 14.68 -6.13 -1.78
N LYS A 73 13.53 -5.72 -1.24
CA LYS A 73 12.45 -6.63 -0.89
C LYS A 73 11.14 -6.08 -1.42
N SER A 74 10.53 -6.80 -2.36
CA SER A 74 9.12 -6.62 -2.69
C SER A 74 8.30 -7.13 -1.50
N VAL A 75 7.49 -6.26 -0.91
CA VAL A 75 6.74 -6.57 0.32
C VAL A 75 5.32 -7.00 -0.02
N SER A 76 4.66 -6.33 -0.95
CA SER A 76 3.32 -6.76 -1.35
C SER A 76 2.97 -6.31 -2.76
N SER A 77 2.20 -7.15 -3.44
CA SER A 77 1.57 -6.86 -4.72
C SER A 77 0.19 -7.47 -4.68
N TYR A 78 -0.83 -6.64 -4.77
CA TYR A 78 -2.21 -7.10 -4.73
C TYR A 78 -3.10 -6.25 -5.62
N LEU A 79 -4.12 -6.91 -6.14
CA LEU A 79 -5.17 -6.34 -6.95
C LEU A 79 -6.44 -6.35 -6.12
N GLU A 80 -7.07 -5.19 -5.98
CA GLU A 80 -8.37 -5.05 -5.34
C GLU A 80 -9.42 -4.71 -6.40
N ARG A 81 -10.63 -5.25 -6.24
CA ARG A 81 -11.80 -4.84 -7.00
C ARG A 81 -12.94 -4.55 -6.06
N GLY A 82 -13.47 -3.33 -6.12
CA GLY A 82 -14.78 -3.04 -5.54
C GLY A 82 -15.89 -3.65 -6.39
N PHE A 83 -16.94 -4.16 -5.78
CA PHE A 83 -18.16 -4.51 -6.49
C PHE A 83 -19.34 -3.99 -5.70
N ASP A 84 -20.40 -3.64 -6.40
CA ASP A 84 -21.63 -3.04 -5.90
C ASP A 84 -22.77 -4.06 -5.75
N PHE A 85 -22.57 -5.27 -6.27
CA PHE A 85 -23.49 -6.39 -6.15
C PHE A 85 -23.67 -6.84 -4.69
N PHE A 86 -24.91 -7.18 -4.30
CA PHE A 86 -25.29 -7.62 -2.94
C PHE A 86 -24.90 -6.66 -1.79
N GLN A 87 -25.24 -5.37 -1.89
CA GLN A 87 -24.94 -4.34 -0.87
C GLN A 87 -23.46 -3.92 -0.81
N GLY A 88 -22.68 -4.31 -1.82
CA GLY A 88 -21.29 -3.92 -1.99
C GLY A 88 -20.28 -4.87 -1.32
N GLY A 89 -19.04 -4.80 -1.78
CA GLY A 89 -17.94 -5.59 -1.23
C GLY A 89 -16.59 -5.28 -1.89
N ARG A 90 -15.52 -5.87 -1.33
CA ARG A 90 -14.16 -5.75 -1.87
C ARG A 90 -13.52 -7.12 -1.99
N LEU A 91 -13.08 -7.44 -3.20
CA LEU A 91 -12.27 -8.62 -3.48
C LEU A 91 -10.80 -8.20 -3.54
N THR A 92 -9.93 -8.85 -2.77
CA THR A 92 -8.48 -8.62 -2.80
C THR A 92 -7.78 -9.92 -3.21
N ILE A 93 -6.99 -9.88 -4.27
CA ILE A 93 -6.24 -11.02 -4.80
C ILE A 93 -4.76 -10.63 -4.87
N GLY A 94 -3.88 -11.44 -4.29
CA GLY A 94 -2.44 -11.26 -4.42
C GLY A 94 -1.68 -11.54 -3.13
N GLN A 95 -0.41 -11.19 -3.13
CA GLN A 95 0.48 -11.39 -2.00
C GLN A 95 0.48 -10.14 -1.13
N ASN A 96 -0.13 -10.25 0.05
CA ASN A 96 -0.05 -9.23 1.09
C ASN A 96 0.82 -9.77 2.24
N ASP A 97 2.11 -9.45 2.24
CA ASP A 97 3.02 -9.84 3.32
C ASP A 97 2.84 -8.84 4.48
N ASN A 98 1.71 -8.94 5.18
CA ASN A 98 1.37 -8.13 6.33
C ASN A 98 2.19 -8.62 7.55
N ARG A 99 3.52 -8.48 7.49
CA ARG A 99 4.40 -8.81 8.62
C ARG A 99 4.24 -7.72 9.68
N ARG A 100 3.26 -7.89 10.56
CA ARG A 100 3.26 -7.27 11.88
C ARG A 100 4.54 -7.71 12.57
N TYR A 101 5.54 -6.83 12.66
CA TYR A 101 6.65 -7.02 13.58
C TYR A 101 6.08 -6.99 15.00
N HIS A 102 5.89 -8.15 15.61
CA HIS A 102 5.75 -8.27 17.07
C HIS A 102 7.15 -8.07 17.64
N THR A 103 7.40 -6.93 18.28
CA THR A 103 8.51 -6.77 19.22
C THR A 103 7.98 -7.04 20.62
N GLY A 104 8.43 -8.13 21.23
CA GLY A 104 8.27 -8.45 22.65
C GLY A 104 9.65 -8.67 23.27
#